data_AF-A0A7I4YBX4-F1
#
_entry.id   AF-A0A7I4YBX4-F1
#
_cell.length_a   1.000
_cell.length_b   1.000
_cell.length_c   1.000
_cell.angle_alpha   90.00
_cell.angle_beta   90.00
_cell.angle_gamma   90.00
#
_symmetry.space_group_name_H-M   'P 1'
#
loop_
_entity.id
_entity.type
_entity.pdbx_description
1 polymer ?
#
loop_
_entity_poly.entity_id
_entity_poly.type
_entity_poly.pdbx_seq_one_letter_code
_entity_poly.pdbx_strand_id
1 'polypeptide(L)'
;MCASGKTPLILIIPPGVKIDKDYYLKTILENALLPWTNSDFNGCPWTFQQDLAPARKARVVQAWCKSELPDFISAEEWPASTPDLNPLDYNLWPYLESRTCATPHPNSDSLKAALIREWDEIVDALLRPVIDAFPKRFRAVVHAKVVQSRSNL
;
A
#
# COMPACT_ATOMS: atom_id res chain seq x y z
N MET A 1 2.24 -0.59 -5.89
CA MET A 1 3.70 -0.57 -6.14
C MET A 1 4.27 -1.95 -5.88
N CYS A 2 5.38 -2.28 -6.52
CA CYS A 2 6.15 -3.51 -6.42
C CYS A 2 7.63 -3.19 -6.64
N ALA A 3 8.48 -4.21 -6.68
CA ALA A 3 9.92 -4.03 -6.90
C ALA A 3 10.24 -3.52 -8.33
N SER A 4 9.35 -3.73 -9.30
CA SER A 4 9.51 -3.32 -10.70
C SER A 4 8.79 -2.02 -11.06
N GLY A 5 8.11 -1.38 -10.12
CA GLY A 5 7.43 -0.13 -10.42
C GLY A 5 6.31 0.24 -9.47
N LYS A 6 5.58 1.29 -9.85
CA LYS A 6 4.50 1.86 -9.05
C LYS A 6 3.28 2.15 -9.91
N THR A 7 2.11 2.06 -9.28
CA THR A 7 0.86 2.54 -9.87
C THR A 7 0.88 4.06 -9.90
N PRO A 8 0.01 4.69 -10.73
CA PRO A 8 -0.30 6.11 -10.57
C PRO A 8 -0.72 6.43 -9.13
N LEU A 9 -0.31 7.61 -8.63
CA LEU A 9 -0.76 8.11 -7.34
C LEU A 9 -2.18 8.66 -7.49
N ILE A 10 -3.15 8.01 -6.86
CA ILE A 10 -4.55 8.43 -6.88
C ILE A 10 -4.80 9.37 -5.69
N LEU A 11 -5.00 10.66 -5.97
CA LEU A 11 -5.35 11.66 -4.97
C LEU A 11 -6.87 11.81 -4.89
N ILE A 12 -7.44 11.60 -3.70
CA ILE A 12 -8.89 11.67 -3.49
C ILE A 12 -9.26 13.08 -3.01
N ILE A 13 -10.12 13.74 -3.80
CA ILE A 13 -10.51 15.15 -3.64
C ILE A 13 -12.02 15.17 -3.84
N PRO A 14 -12.80 15.28 -2.75
CA PRO A 14 -12.73 16.40 -1.83
C PRO A 14 -12.38 16.04 -0.37
N PRO A 15 -11.92 17.04 0.42
CA PRO A 15 -11.69 16.90 1.86
C PRO A 15 -12.94 16.33 2.57
N GLY A 16 -12.74 15.32 3.41
CA GLY A 16 -13.83 14.69 4.18
C GLY A 16 -14.53 13.52 3.49
N VAL A 17 -14.21 13.22 2.23
CA VAL A 17 -14.67 11.97 1.60
C VAL A 17 -13.85 10.82 2.14
N LYS A 18 -14.49 10.04 3.02
CA LYS A 18 -13.96 8.74 3.43
C LYS A 18 -14.11 7.79 2.26
N ILE A 19 -13.04 7.09 1.91
CA ILE A 19 -13.11 5.94 1.02
C ILE A 19 -13.99 4.90 1.69
N ASP A 20 -15.18 4.67 1.13
CA ASP A 20 -15.98 3.52 1.50
C ASP A 20 -15.52 2.28 0.72
N LYS A 21 -16.12 1.14 1.05
CA LYS A 21 -15.81 -0.15 0.45
C LYS A 21 -16.12 -0.20 -1.06
N ASP A 22 -17.14 0.53 -1.53
CA ASP A 22 -17.62 0.45 -2.90
C ASP A 22 -16.73 1.30 -3.82
N TYR A 23 -16.34 2.49 -3.35
CA TYR A 23 -15.33 3.31 -4.01
C TYR A 23 -13.98 2.59 -4.09
N TYR A 24 -13.56 1.95 -2.98
CA TYR A 24 -12.32 1.19 -2.96
C TYR A 24 -12.34 0.05 -3.99
N LEU A 25 -13.41 -0.75 -4.00
CA LEU A 25 -13.53 -1.89 -4.90
C LEU A 25 -13.54 -1.43 -6.37
N LYS A 26 -14.46 -0.54 -6.75
CA LYS A 26 -14.63 -0.16 -8.16
C LYS A 26 -13.50 0.72 -8.68
N THR A 27 -13.14 1.75 -7.93
CA THR A 27 -12.21 2.77 -8.43
C THR A 27 -10.76 2.35 -8.24
N ILE A 28 -10.43 1.72 -7.10
CA ILE A 28 -9.05 1.39 -6.77
C ILE A 28 -8.68 -0.02 -7.23
N LEU A 29 -9.50 -1.03 -6.91
CA LEU A 29 -9.17 -2.42 -7.25
C LEU A 29 -9.47 -2.74 -8.71
N GLU A 30 -10.70 -2.53 -9.16
CA GLU A 30 -11.11 -2.89 -10.54
C GLU A 30 -10.47 -1.97 -11.59
N ASN A 31 -10.55 -0.65 -11.41
CA ASN A 31 -10.16 0.30 -12.45
C ASN A 31 -8.68 0.68 -12.45
N ALA A 32 -7.97 0.55 -11.31
CA ALA A 32 -6.58 0.95 -11.21
C ALA A 32 -5.63 -0.23 -11.00
N LEU A 33 -5.94 -1.14 -10.07
CA LEU A 33 -5.06 -2.26 -9.76
C LEU A 33 -5.03 -3.30 -10.89
N LEU A 34 -6.17 -3.87 -11.30
CA LEU A 34 -6.20 -4.96 -12.28
C LEU A 34 -5.55 -4.62 -13.63
N PRO A 35 -5.83 -3.46 -14.25
CA PRO A 35 -5.21 -3.13 -15.53
C PRO A 35 -3.70 -2.98 -15.41
N TRP A 36 -3.23 -2.40 -14.31
CA TRP A 36 -1.80 -2.23 -14.06
C TRP A 36 -1.11 -3.58 -13.82
N THR A 37 -1.69 -4.46 -13.00
CA THR A 37 -1.09 -5.77 -12.70
C THR A 37 -1.04 -6.67 -13.94
N ASN A 38 -2.07 -6.61 -14.78
CA ASN A 38 -2.09 -7.37 -16.04
C ASN A 38 -1.02 -6.90 -17.02
N SER A 39 -0.72 -5.60 -17.03
CA SER A 39 0.34 -5.02 -17.86
C SER A 39 1.74 -5.27 -17.31
N ASP A 40 1.96 -5.15 -15.99
CA ASP A 40 3.30 -5.14 -15.39
C ASP A 40 3.85 -6.55 -15.14
N PHE A 41 3.01 -7.47 -14.64
CA PHE A 41 3.48 -8.78 -14.22
C PHE A 41 3.50 -9.81 -15.35
N ASN A 42 2.84 -9.57 -16.49
CA ASN A 42 2.86 -10.43 -17.68
C ASN A 42 2.72 -11.96 -17.39
N GLY A 43 1.86 -12.31 -16.42
CA GLY A 43 1.63 -13.69 -15.98
C GLY A 43 2.56 -14.23 -14.89
N CYS A 44 3.51 -13.45 -14.39
CA CYS A 44 4.29 -13.81 -13.20
C CYS A 44 3.41 -13.81 -11.94
N PRO A 45 3.67 -14.72 -10.98
CA PRO A 45 2.94 -14.75 -9.71
C PRO A 45 3.27 -13.52 -8.87
N TRP A 46 2.26 -12.95 -8.22
CA TRP A 46 2.39 -11.82 -7.32
C TRP A 46 1.36 -11.93 -6.19
N THR A 47 1.67 -11.32 -5.05
CA THR A 47 0.81 -11.31 -3.87
C THR A 47 0.36 -9.89 -3.58
N PHE A 48 -0.94 -9.68 -3.44
CA PHE A 48 -1.50 -8.39 -3.06
C PHE A 48 -1.41 -8.17 -1.54
N GLN A 49 -1.01 -6.95 -1.15
CA GLN A 49 -0.97 -6.51 0.24
C GLN A 49 -1.69 -5.16 0.38
N GLN A 50 -2.48 -5.02 1.45
CA GLN A 50 -3.17 -3.78 1.81
C GLN A 50 -3.20 -3.62 3.34
N ASP A 51 -3.39 -2.39 3.82
CA ASP A 51 -3.52 -2.14 5.26
C ASP A 51 -4.91 -2.56 5.82
N LEU A 52 -5.07 -2.42 7.14
CA LEU A 52 -6.27 -2.82 7.88
C LEU A 52 -7.34 -1.72 8.05
N ALA A 53 -7.40 -0.73 7.15
CA ALA A 53 -8.45 0.30 7.19
C ALA A 53 -9.86 -0.31 7.03
N PRO A 54 -10.91 0.35 7.56
CA PRO A 54 -12.27 -0.22 7.60
C PRO A 54 -12.81 -0.70 6.25
N ALA A 55 -12.61 0.06 5.17
CA ALA A 55 -13.07 -0.31 3.82
C ALA A 55 -12.38 -1.59 3.31
N ARG A 56 -11.09 -1.73 3.59
CA ARG A 56 -10.26 -2.87 3.16
C ARG A 56 -10.62 -4.15 3.88
N LYS A 57 -11.03 -4.04 5.16
CA LYS A 57 -11.54 -5.16 5.96
C LYS A 57 -12.98 -5.55 5.64
N ALA A 58 -13.69 -4.80 4.81
CA ALA A 58 -15.07 -5.15 4.47
C ALA A 58 -15.12 -6.53 3.80
N ARG A 59 -16.08 -7.36 4.21
CA ARG A 59 -16.25 -8.73 3.69
C ARG A 59 -16.30 -8.78 2.17
N VAL A 60 -16.98 -7.81 1.54
CA VAL A 60 -17.09 -7.72 0.08
C VAL A 60 -15.74 -7.49 -0.60
N VAL A 61 -14.88 -6.65 -0.01
CA VAL A 61 -13.54 -6.36 -0.53
C VAL A 61 -12.64 -7.58 -0.36
N GLN A 62 -12.65 -8.20 0.82
CA GLN A 62 -11.85 -9.41 1.08
C GLN A 62 -12.26 -10.58 0.18
N ALA A 63 -13.57 -10.76 -0.06
CA ALA A 63 -14.08 -11.80 -0.94
C ALA A 63 -13.65 -11.57 -2.40
N TRP A 64 -13.76 -10.33 -2.88
CA TRP A 64 -13.31 -9.94 -4.22
C TRP A 64 -11.80 -10.17 -4.38
N CYS A 65 -10.97 -9.77 -3.40
CA CYS A 65 -9.53 -9.99 -3.47
C CYS A 65 -9.17 -11.48 -3.55
N LYS A 66 -9.92 -12.34 -2.86
CA LYS A 66 -9.73 -13.80 -2.90
C LYS A 66 -10.18 -14.44 -4.21
N SER A 67 -11.15 -13.84 -4.93
CA SER A 67 -11.65 -14.38 -6.21
C SER A 67 -10.86 -13.89 -7.41
N GLU A 68 -10.48 -12.61 -7.42
CA GLU A 68 -9.94 -11.96 -8.62
C GLU A 68 -8.40 -11.91 -8.65
N LEU A 69 -7.72 -12.03 -7.50
CA LEU A 69 -6.27 -11.89 -7.42
C LEU A 69 -5.57 -13.26 -7.33
N PRO A 70 -4.37 -13.42 -7.91
CA PRO A 70 -3.65 -14.69 -7.89
C PRO A 70 -3.21 -15.10 -6.48
N ASP A 71 -2.84 -14.14 -5.65
CA ASP A 71 -2.55 -14.33 -4.23
C ASP A 71 -2.79 -13.02 -3.45
N PHE A 72 -3.18 -13.14 -2.18
CA PHE A 72 -3.63 -12.01 -1.37
C PHE A 72 -3.44 -12.26 0.13
N ILE A 73 -2.76 -11.32 0.81
CA ILE A 73 -2.66 -11.33 2.28
C ILE A 73 -3.96 -10.77 2.87
N SER A 74 -4.81 -11.65 3.36
CA SER A 74 -6.09 -11.26 3.95
C SER A 74 -5.94 -10.49 5.26
N ALA A 75 -7.02 -9.79 5.64
CA ALA A 75 -7.06 -9.06 6.91
C ALA A 75 -6.84 -9.95 8.14
N GLU A 76 -7.14 -11.25 8.03
CA GLU A 76 -6.94 -12.24 9.08
C GLU A 76 -5.48 -12.70 9.19
N GLU A 77 -4.78 -12.76 8.04
CA GLU A 77 -3.35 -13.11 7.96
C GLU A 77 -2.47 -11.92 8.34
N TRP A 78 -2.97 -10.69 8.22
CA TRP A 78 -2.23 -9.51 8.59
C TRP A 78 -2.07 -9.41 10.12
N PRO A 79 -0.84 -9.26 10.64
CA PRO A 79 -0.61 -9.12 12.07
C PRO A 79 -1.29 -7.83 12.61
N ALA A 80 -2.26 -8.00 13.52
CA ALA A 80 -2.90 -6.86 14.21
C ALA A 80 -1.90 -5.95 14.97
N SER A 81 -2.07 -4.63 14.94
CA SER A 81 -1.23 -3.67 15.70
C SER A 81 0.23 -3.49 15.23
N THR A 82 0.54 -3.66 13.94
CA THR A 82 1.83 -3.25 13.36
C THR A 82 1.66 -2.18 12.29
N PRO A 83 1.56 -0.90 12.68
CA PRO A 83 1.54 0.21 11.73
C PRO A 83 2.81 0.23 10.84
N ASP A 84 3.95 -0.22 11.35
CA ASP A 84 5.25 -0.08 10.66
C ASP A 84 5.61 -1.20 9.68
N LEU A 85 4.64 -2.06 9.31
CA LEU A 85 4.91 -3.16 8.37
C LEU A 85 4.60 -2.84 6.92
N ASN A 86 3.81 -1.81 6.65
CA ASN A 86 3.47 -1.44 5.29
C ASN A 86 4.68 -0.74 4.61
N PRO A 87 5.18 -1.25 3.47
CA PRO A 87 6.23 -0.61 2.68
C PRO A 87 6.02 0.87 2.37
N LEU A 88 4.76 1.29 2.21
CA LEU A 88 4.42 2.69 2.01
C LEU A 88 4.70 3.53 3.27
N ASP A 89 4.32 3.03 4.45
CA ASP A 89 4.39 3.78 5.71
C ASP A 89 5.83 3.93 6.23
N TYR A 90 6.64 2.87 6.20
CA TYR A 90 8.01 2.94 6.75
C TYR A 90 9.06 3.52 5.79
N ASN A 91 8.72 3.75 4.52
CA ASN A 91 9.70 4.23 3.55
C ASN A 91 9.17 5.30 2.60
N LEU A 92 8.12 5.02 1.81
CA LEU A 92 7.74 5.94 0.74
C LEU A 92 7.05 7.21 1.23
N TRP A 93 6.19 7.13 2.25
CA TRP A 93 5.55 8.33 2.79
C TRP A 93 6.55 9.28 3.45
N PRO A 94 7.47 8.84 4.33
CA PRO A 94 8.54 9.71 4.82
C PRO A 94 9.43 10.29 3.71
N TYR A 95 9.74 9.49 2.68
CA TYR A 95 10.51 9.95 1.52
C TYR A 95 9.80 11.06 0.74
N LEU A 96 8.52 10.86 0.41
CA LEU A 96 7.71 11.86 -0.30
C LEU A 96 7.47 13.10 0.54
N GLU A 97 7.19 12.94 1.83
CA GLU A 97 7.01 14.06 2.76
C GLU A 97 8.28 14.90 2.81
N SER A 98 9.45 14.28 2.97
CA SER A 98 10.73 14.99 3.01
C SER A 98 11.00 15.80 1.73
N ARG A 99 10.63 15.26 0.55
CA ARG A 99 10.87 15.94 -0.73
C ARG A 99 9.84 17.01 -1.05
N THR A 100 8.57 16.75 -0.77
CA THR A 100 7.50 17.70 -1.04
C THR A 100 7.52 18.86 -0.05
N CYS A 101 7.83 18.61 1.23
CA CYS A 101 7.92 19.64 2.27
C CYS A 101 9.26 20.40 2.28
N ALA A 102 10.21 20.07 1.39
CA ALA A 102 11.45 20.83 1.24
C ALA A 102 11.20 22.28 0.77
N THR A 103 10.04 22.53 0.15
CA THR A 103 9.60 23.86 -0.29
C THR A 103 8.20 24.15 0.24
N PRO A 104 7.91 25.39 0.69
CA PRO A 104 6.55 25.78 1.06
C PRO A 104 5.59 25.76 -0.13
N HIS A 105 4.34 25.37 0.13
CA HIS A 105 3.26 25.34 -0.87
C HIS A 105 2.19 26.37 -0.54
N PRO A 106 1.85 27.31 -1.44
CA PRO A 106 0.87 28.36 -1.17
C PRO A 106 -0.58 27.85 -1.05
N ASN A 107 -0.89 26.68 -1.61
CA ASN A 107 -2.23 26.10 -1.57
C ASN A 107 -2.20 24.57 -1.77
N SER A 108 -3.35 23.93 -1.59
CA SER A 108 -3.48 22.47 -1.73
C SER A 108 -3.14 21.98 -3.14
N ASP A 109 -3.37 22.78 -4.18
CA ASP A 109 -3.11 22.35 -5.57
C ASP A 109 -1.62 22.33 -5.90
N SER A 110 -0.86 23.30 -5.39
CA SER A 110 0.60 23.28 -5.47
C SER A 110 1.20 22.07 -4.74
N LEU A 111 0.67 21.72 -3.57
CA LEU A 111 1.11 20.52 -2.84
C LEU A 111 0.78 19.24 -3.61
N LYS A 112 -0.42 19.13 -4.21
CA LYS A 112 -0.81 17.97 -5.04
C LYS A 112 0.11 17.82 -6.25
N ALA A 113 0.40 18.92 -6.94
CA ALA A 113 1.32 18.92 -8.08
C ALA A 113 2.73 18.47 -7.69
N ALA A 114 3.22 18.94 -6.53
CA ALA A 114 4.49 18.49 -5.99
C ALA A 114 4.48 17.00 -5.63
N LEU A 115 3.41 16.50 -4.98
CA LEU A 115 3.27 15.07 -4.67
C LEU A 115 3.30 14.19 -5.91
N ILE A 116 2.58 14.57 -6.97
CA ILE A 116 2.58 13.83 -8.24
C ILE A 116 3.98 13.84 -8.87
N ARG A 117 4.62 15.00 -8.93
CA ARG A 117 5.98 15.14 -9.47
C ARG A 117 6.98 14.28 -8.71
N GLU A 118 7.03 14.40 -7.38
CA GLU A 118 7.97 13.62 -6.57
C GLU A 118 7.64 12.12 -6.60
N TRP A 119 6.37 11.76 -6.73
CA TRP A 119 5.98 10.36 -6.95
C TRP A 119 6.53 9.85 -8.28
N ASP A 120 6.45 10.62 -9.36
CA ASP A 120 6.92 10.22 -10.69
C ASP A 120 8.43 10.13 -10.83
N GLU A 121 9.17 10.87 -10.00
CA GLU A 121 10.64 10.75 -9.89
C GLU A 121 11.10 9.51 -9.10
N ILE A 122 10.19 8.75 -8.46
CA ILE A 122 10.57 7.50 -7.79
C ILE A 122 10.92 6.45 -8.83
N VAL A 123 12.21 6.13 -8.91
CA VAL A 123 12.77 5.07 -9.75
C VAL A 123 12.74 3.71 -9.05
N ASP A 124 12.70 2.63 -9.83
CA ASP A 124 12.67 1.25 -9.34
C ASP A 124 13.83 0.90 -8.41
N ALA A 125 15.00 1.53 -8.61
CA ALA A 125 16.16 1.34 -7.74
C ALA A 125 15.88 1.71 -6.28
N LEU A 126 14.94 2.63 -6.02
CA LEU A 126 14.47 2.96 -4.68
C LEU A 126 13.44 1.94 -4.17
N LEU A 127 12.58 1.41 -5.06
CA LEU A 127 11.49 0.49 -4.68
C LEU A 127 11.98 -0.91 -4.33
N ARG A 128 12.93 -1.46 -5.10
CA ARG A 128 13.47 -2.82 -4.91
C ARG A 128 13.90 -3.12 -3.46
N PRO A 129 14.81 -2.34 -2.84
CA PRO A 129 15.27 -2.65 -1.48
C PRO A 129 14.16 -2.55 -0.44
N VAL A 130 13.15 -1.69 -0.67
CA VAL A 130 12.00 -1.55 0.22
C VAL A 130 11.14 -2.81 0.17
N ILE A 131 10.82 -3.28 -1.03
CA ILE A 131 10.03 -4.50 -1.21
C ILE A 131 10.80 -5.74 -0.75
N ASP A 132 12.10 -5.84 -1.03
CA ASP A 132 12.93 -6.96 -0.60
C ASP A 132 13.09 -7.04 0.93
N ALA A 133 13.03 -5.88 1.62
CA ALA A 133 13.06 -5.83 3.08
C ALA A 133 11.74 -6.30 3.72
N PHE A 134 10.61 -6.24 3.00
CA PHE A 134 9.29 -6.52 3.53
C PHE A 134 9.16 -7.93 4.12
N PRO A 135 9.52 -9.04 3.44
CA PRO A 135 9.39 -10.38 4.00
C PRO A 135 10.21 -10.57 5.28
N LYS A 136 11.40 -9.96 5.37
CA LYS A 136 12.25 -10.00 6.57
C LYS A 136 11.58 -9.29 7.74
N ARG A 137 11.05 -8.08 7.49
CA ARG A 137 10.31 -7.30 8.50
C ARG A 137 9.06 -8.04 8.97
N PHE A 138 8.29 -8.59 8.03
CA PHE A 138 7.07 -9.34 8.31
C PHE A 138 7.34 -10.54 9.22
N ARG A 139 8.35 -11.37 8.89
CA ARG A 139 8.75 -12.51 9.74
C ARG A 139 9.19 -12.10 11.13
N ALA A 140 9.94 -11.00 11.26
CA ALA A 140 10.39 -10.51 12.56
C ALA A 140 9.21 -10.11 13.46
N VAL A 141 8.19 -9.46 12.90
CA VAL A 141 6.97 -9.11 13.63
C VAL A 141 6.18 -10.33 14.05
N VAL A 142 5.99 -11.29 13.14
CA VAL A 142 5.28 -12.54 13.47
C VAL A 142 5.99 -13.26 14.61
N HIS A 143 7.32 -13.34 14.55
CA HIS A 143 8.12 -13.96 15.61
C HIS A 143 7.99 -13.25 16.95
N ALA A 144 8.12 -11.91 16.99
CA ALA A 144 8.01 -11.12 18.20
C ALA A 144 6.66 -11.32 18.92
N LYS A 145 5.57 -11.44 18.15
CA LYS A 145 4.25 -11.73 18.71
C LYS A 145 4.13 -13.12 19.32
N VAL A 146 4.64 -14.14 18.63
CA VAL A 146 4.63 -15.52 19.16
C VAL A 146 5.37 -15.58 20.49
N VAL A 147 6.50 -14.86 20.62
CA VAL A 147 7.24 -14.76 21.88
C VAL A 147 6.41 -14.04 22.95
N GLN A 148 5.83 -12.88 22.65
CA GLN A 148 5.03 -12.12 23.61
C GLN A 148 3.79 -12.88 24.10
N SER A 149 3.09 -13.61 23.22
CA SER A 149 1.96 -14.46 23.60
C SER A 149 2.37 -15.64 24.49
N ARG A 150 3.60 -16.16 24.35
CA ARG A 150 4.14 -17.23 25.20
C ARG A 150 4.66 -16.71 26.54
N SER A 151 5.09 -15.46 26.63
CA SER A 151 5.55 -14.83 27.88
C SER A 151 4.41 -14.33 28.76
N ASN A 152 3.18 -14.26 28.24
CA ASN A 152 1.97 -13.85 28.97
C ASN A 152 1.12 -15.05 29.44
N LEU A 153 1.65 -16.27 29.34
CA LEU A 153 1.09 -17.53 29.85
C LEU A 153 1.98 -18.04 30.99
#